data_AF-A0A7W5A3R1-F1
#
_entry.id   AF-A0A7W5A3R1-F1
#
_cell.length_a   1.000
_cell.length_b   1.000
_cell.length_c   1.000
_cell.angle_alpha   90.00
_cell.angle_beta   90.00
_cell.angle_gamma   90.00
#
_symmetry.space_group_name_H-M   'P 1'
#
loop_
_entity.id
_entity.type
_entity.pdbx_description
1 polymer ?
#
loop_
_entity_poly.entity_id
_entity_poly.type
_entity_poly.pdbx_seq_one_letter_code
_entity_poly.pdbx_strand_id
1 'polypeptide(L)'
;MTRVALVPGCLALLPEYASLDDPVEELRAACLAAVAWLGEEVRVVAGAQGTRVASALLAAVGSAPVSGAEAAYLIVGNGSARRSEKAPGHLDPRAAEFDEMLGRSLATPDADALGGLDRALAAELWADVDPIAVSADLLRGVDTVAIDYDADPYGVRYWVARWAPRA
;
A
#
# COMPACT_ATOMS: atom_id res chain seq x y z
N MET A 1 -14.52 -13.10 8.88
CA MET A 1 -13.85 -11.78 8.97
C MET A 1 -12.49 -11.90 8.31
N THR A 2 -12.08 -10.86 7.58
CA THR A 2 -11.18 -11.05 6.44
C THR A 2 -9.83 -10.38 6.68
N ARG A 3 -8.75 -11.02 6.24
CA ARG A 3 -7.39 -10.44 6.25
C ARG A 3 -7.29 -9.28 5.25
N VAL A 4 -6.50 -8.27 5.60
CA VAL A 4 -6.23 -7.10 4.76
C VAL A 4 -4.74 -6.87 4.69
N ALA A 5 -4.20 -6.55 3.52
CA ALA A 5 -2.85 -6.04 3.36
C ALA A 5 -2.82 -4.79 2.47
N LEU A 6 -1.84 -3.93 2.73
CA LEU A 6 -1.49 -2.77 1.91
C LEU A 6 -0.10 -2.99 1.31
N VAL A 7 0.04 -2.70 0.03
CA VAL A 7 1.34 -2.64 -0.70
C VAL A 7 1.40 -1.38 -1.56
N PRO A 8 2.58 -0.85 -1.92
CA PRO A 8 2.66 0.32 -2.79
C PRO A 8 2.45 -0.02 -4.26
N GLY A 9 1.98 0.96 -5.04
CA GLY A 9 1.87 0.88 -6.51
C GLY A 9 3.21 1.08 -7.25
N CYS A 10 4.34 0.86 -6.59
CA CYS A 10 5.67 1.13 -7.14
C CYS A 10 5.95 0.30 -8.41
N LEU A 11 6.22 0.96 -9.54
CA LEU A 11 6.46 0.30 -10.83
C LEU A 11 7.68 -0.64 -10.81
N ALA A 12 8.69 -0.36 -9.97
CA ALA A 12 9.86 -1.23 -9.81
C ALA A 12 9.47 -2.65 -9.34
N LEU A 13 8.27 -2.84 -8.78
CA LEU A 13 7.74 -4.16 -8.41
C LEU A 13 7.34 -5.01 -9.63
N LEU A 14 7.18 -4.42 -10.82
CA LEU A 14 6.79 -5.16 -12.01
C LEU A 14 7.98 -5.92 -12.64
N PRO A 15 7.75 -7.11 -13.22
CA PRO A 15 8.80 -7.90 -13.88
C PRO A 15 9.52 -7.16 -15.02
N GLU A 16 8.84 -6.23 -15.70
CA GLU A 16 9.41 -5.43 -16.80
C GLU A 16 10.51 -4.46 -16.36
N TYR A 17 10.63 -4.18 -15.06
CA TYR A 17 11.71 -3.38 -14.46
C TYR A 17 12.74 -4.24 -13.71
N ALA A 18 12.68 -5.57 -13.85
CA ALA A 18 13.69 -6.45 -13.26
C ALA A 18 15.08 -6.16 -13.85
N SER A 19 16.07 -6.06 -12.96
CA SER A 19 17.45 -5.71 -13.30
C SER A 19 18.40 -6.61 -12.50
N LEU A 20 19.70 -6.60 -12.84
CA LEU A 20 20.72 -7.36 -12.09
C LEU A 20 20.82 -6.90 -10.64
N ASP A 21 20.68 -5.59 -10.41
CA ASP A 21 20.58 -4.98 -9.09
C ASP A 21 19.11 -4.61 -8.85
N ASP A 22 18.50 -5.09 -7.77
CA ASP A 22 17.12 -4.75 -7.42
C ASP A 22 17.11 -3.49 -6.52
N PRO A 23 16.72 -2.31 -7.04
CA PRO A 23 16.74 -1.07 -6.28
C PRO A 23 15.70 -1.01 -5.16
N VAL A 24 14.82 -2.01 -5.08
CA VAL A 24 13.71 -2.11 -4.11
C VAL A 24 13.61 -3.52 -3.51
N GLU A 25 14.73 -4.24 -3.38
CA GLU A 25 14.77 -5.64 -2.90
C GLU A 25 13.97 -5.87 -1.61
N GLU A 26 14.24 -5.08 -0.56
CA GLU A 26 13.55 -5.18 0.73
C GLU A 26 12.05 -4.94 0.61
N LEU A 27 11.67 -3.93 -0.18
CA LEU A 27 10.26 -3.63 -0.44
C LEU A 27 9.58 -4.76 -1.20
N ARG A 28 10.24 -5.32 -2.22
CA ARG A 28 9.70 -6.45 -3.00
C ARG A 28 9.50 -7.68 -2.13
N ALA A 29 10.48 -8.01 -1.29
CA ALA A 29 10.38 -9.13 -0.35
C ALA A 29 9.20 -8.94 0.62
N ALA A 30 9.05 -7.74 1.18
CA ALA A 30 7.91 -7.40 2.05
C ALA A 30 6.56 -7.54 1.31
N CYS A 31 6.44 -7.00 0.09
CA CYS A 31 5.24 -7.13 -0.73
C CYS A 31 4.86 -8.58 -1.00
N LEU A 32 5.83 -9.42 -1.41
CA LEU A 32 5.59 -10.84 -1.70
C LEU A 32 5.15 -11.61 -0.45
N ALA A 33 5.78 -11.35 0.70
CA ALA A 33 5.39 -11.96 1.96
C ALA A 33 3.96 -11.55 2.37
N ALA A 34 3.62 -10.26 2.21
CA ALA A 34 2.30 -9.76 2.56
C ALA A 34 1.19 -10.32 1.66
N VAL A 35 1.43 -10.41 0.35
CA VAL A 35 0.48 -10.96 -0.61
C VAL A 35 0.32 -12.48 -0.42
N ALA A 36 1.41 -13.22 -0.20
CA ALA A 36 1.33 -14.65 0.11
C ALA A 36 0.52 -14.94 1.38
N TRP A 37 0.62 -14.07 2.40
CA TRP A 37 -0.11 -14.20 3.65
C TRP A 37 -1.64 -14.04 3.51
N LEU A 38 -2.12 -13.36 2.46
CA LEU A 38 -3.55 -13.21 2.20
C LEU A 38 -4.24 -14.52 1.77
N GLY A 39 -3.48 -15.47 1.20
CA GLY A 39 -3.99 -16.75 0.72
C GLY A 39 -4.45 -16.70 -0.75
N GLU A 40 -5.28 -17.67 -1.15
CA GLU A 40 -5.63 -17.89 -2.55
C GLU A 40 -6.71 -16.93 -3.08
N GLU A 41 -7.70 -16.58 -2.26
CA GLU A 41 -8.81 -15.72 -2.65
C GLU A 41 -8.55 -14.27 -2.23
N VAL A 42 -8.09 -13.44 -3.17
CA VAL A 42 -7.75 -12.04 -2.93
C VAL A 42 -8.55 -11.08 -3.82
N ARG A 43 -9.21 -10.09 -3.22
CA ARG A 43 -9.81 -8.94 -3.89
C ARG A 43 -8.84 -7.77 -3.87
N VAL A 44 -8.67 -7.14 -5.03
CA VAL A 44 -7.77 -6.01 -5.19
C VAL A 44 -8.57 -4.71 -5.16
N VAL A 45 -8.12 -3.74 -4.37
CA VAL A 45 -8.57 -2.35 -4.41
C VAL A 45 -7.39 -1.47 -4.81
N ALA A 46 -7.42 -0.95 -6.02
CA ALA A 46 -6.31 -0.23 -6.63
C ALA A 46 -6.75 0.70 -7.76
N GLY A 47 -5.94 1.72 -8.06
CA GLY A 47 -6.00 2.45 -9.32
C GLY A 47 -5.44 1.65 -10.51
N ALA A 48 -5.38 2.26 -11.69
CA ALA A 48 -4.91 1.60 -12.92
C ALA A 48 -3.47 1.07 -12.81
N GLN A 49 -2.56 1.87 -12.25
CA GLN A 49 -1.17 1.45 -12.00
C GLN A 49 -1.12 0.34 -10.94
N GLY A 50 -1.76 0.56 -9.79
CA GLY A 50 -1.77 -0.41 -8.70
C GLY A 50 -2.36 -1.77 -9.10
N THR A 51 -3.34 -1.79 -10.02
CA THR A 51 -3.91 -3.04 -10.56
C THR A 51 -2.86 -3.89 -11.26
N ARG A 52 -1.96 -3.28 -12.04
CA ARG A 52 -0.84 -3.98 -12.68
C ARG A 52 0.11 -4.57 -11.64
N VAL A 53 0.44 -3.79 -10.61
CA VAL A 53 1.34 -4.22 -9.53
C VAL A 53 0.72 -5.36 -8.72
N ALA A 54 -0.52 -5.24 -8.28
CA ALA A 54 -1.25 -6.31 -7.59
C ALA A 54 -1.27 -7.60 -8.41
N SER A 55 -1.57 -7.50 -9.71
CA SER A 55 -1.63 -8.68 -10.60
C SER A 55 -0.28 -9.38 -10.70
N ALA A 56 0.82 -8.61 -10.81
CA ALA A 56 2.17 -9.16 -10.84
C ALA A 56 2.56 -9.83 -9.51
N LEU A 57 2.27 -9.20 -8.37
CA LEU A 57 2.57 -9.75 -7.04
C LEU A 57 1.76 -11.02 -6.76
N LEU A 58 0.45 -11.03 -7.09
CA LEU A 58 -0.40 -12.20 -6.93
C LEU A 58 0.10 -13.37 -7.79
N ALA A 59 0.41 -13.12 -9.06
CA ALA A 59 0.96 -14.13 -9.95
C ALA A 59 2.30 -14.70 -9.44
N ALA A 60 3.16 -13.84 -8.87
CA ALA A 60 4.45 -14.26 -8.30
C ALA A 60 4.31 -15.21 -7.10
N VAL A 61 3.20 -15.13 -6.36
CA VAL A 61 2.90 -16.05 -5.26
C VAL A 61 1.94 -17.19 -5.65
N GLY A 62 1.61 -17.33 -6.94
CA GLY A 62 0.73 -18.38 -7.46
C GLY A 62 -0.77 -18.15 -7.25
N SER A 63 -1.20 -16.90 -7.05
CA SER A 63 -2.60 -16.50 -6.87
C SER A 63 -3.07 -15.57 -8.01
N ALA A 64 -4.38 -15.31 -8.08
CA ALA A 64 -4.99 -14.37 -9.00
C ALA A 64 -6.14 -13.61 -8.31
N PRO A 65 -6.49 -12.39 -8.76
CA PRO A 65 -7.61 -11.65 -8.20
C PRO A 65 -8.94 -12.41 -8.37
N VAL A 66 -9.79 -12.35 -7.36
CA VAL A 66 -11.15 -12.92 -7.38
C VAL A 66 -12.21 -11.86 -7.08
N SER A 67 -13.48 -12.19 -7.34
CA SER A 67 -14.65 -11.33 -7.04
C SER A 67 -15.57 -11.89 -5.94
N GLY A 68 -15.17 -12.99 -5.28
CA GLY A 68 -15.96 -13.71 -4.27
C GLY A 68 -16.23 -12.91 -3.00
N ALA A 69 -17.29 -13.26 -2.26
CA ALA A 69 -17.76 -12.52 -1.08
C ALA A 69 -16.89 -12.73 0.17
N GLU A 70 -16.13 -13.82 0.27
CA GLU A 70 -15.34 -14.18 1.47
C GLU A 70 -13.81 -14.05 1.29
N ALA A 71 -13.38 -13.26 0.31
CA ALA A 71 -11.98 -13.11 -0.07
C ALA A 71 -11.22 -12.06 0.76
N ALA A 72 -9.92 -12.29 0.99
CA ALA A 72 -8.94 -11.35 1.55
C ALA A 72 -8.82 -10.08 0.71
N TYR A 73 -8.39 -8.96 1.30
CA TYR A 73 -8.26 -7.69 0.58
C TYR A 73 -6.80 -7.27 0.43
N LEU A 74 -6.39 -6.98 -0.81
CA LEU A 74 -5.13 -6.32 -1.14
C LEU A 74 -5.43 -4.90 -1.60
N ILE A 75 -5.05 -3.93 -0.77
CA ILE A 75 -5.11 -2.51 -1.10
C ILE A 75 -3.77 -2.15 -1.73
N VAL A 76 -3.79 -1.42 -2.85
CA VAL A 76 -2.57 -0.87 -3.47
C VAL A 76 -2.62 0.64 -3.43
N GLY A 77 -1.69 1.25 -2.69
CA GLY A 77 -1.60 2.70 -2.53
C GLY A 77 -0.33 3.11 -1.80
N ASN A 78 0.03 4.39 -1.86
CA ASN A 78 1.25 4.92 -1.26
C ASN A 78 1.06 6.34 -0.74
N GLY A 79 2.00 6.77 0.11
CA GLY A 79 2.08 8.16 0.57
C GLY A 79 2.68 9.07 -0.50
N SER A 80 3.13 10.25 -0.07
CA SER A 80 3.58 11.30 -0.98
C SER A 80 4.83 10.93 -1.80
N ALA A 81 4.95 11.52 -2.98
CA ALA A 81 6.14 11.45 -3.83
C ALA A 81 6.96 12.76 -3.81
N ARG A 82 6.87 13.50 -2.68
CA ARG A 82 7.40 14.86 -2.50
C ARG A 82 8.23 15.04 -1.22
N ARG A 83 8.83 13.97 -0.71
CA ARG A 83 9.54 13.95 0.59
C ARG A 83 10.95 14.57 0.57
N SER A 84 11.53 14.77 -0.61
CA SER A 84 12.91 15.27 -0.74
C SER A 84 13.09 16.12 -2.00
N GLU A 85 14.17 16.91 -2.07
CA GLU A 85 14.48 17.74 -3.23
C GLU A 85 14.64 16.92 -4.52
N LYS A 86 15.10 15.67 -4.39
CA LYS A 86 15.30 14.71 -5.49
C LYS A 86 14.10 13.80 -5.72
N ALA A 87 13.02 13.98 -4.97
CA ALA A 87 11.81 13.21 -5.16
C ALA A 87 11.19 13.49 -6.54
N PRO A 88 10.45 12.54 -7.14
CA PRO A 88 9.82 12.74 -8.45
C PRO A 88 8.98 14.02 -8.56
N GLY A 89 8.26 14.35 -7.48
CA GLY A 89 7.42 15.56 -7.42
C GLY A 89 8.12 16.79 -6.85
N HIS A 90 9.43 16.73 -6.56
CA HIS A 90 10.20 17.71 -5.77
C HIS A 90 9.70 17.89 -4.33
N LEU A 91 10.52 18.51 -3.47
CA LEU A 91 10.17 18.69 -2.06
C LEU A 91 8.93 19.59 -1.92
N ASP A 92 7.93 19.09 -1.22
CA ASP A 92 6.85 19.90 -0.65
C ASP A 92 6.91 19.73 0.88
N PRO A 93 7.08 20.81 1.66
CA PRO A 93 7.24 20.70 3.10
C PRO A 93 6.02 20.08 3.80
N ARG A 94 4.84 20.09 3.17
CA ARG A 94 3.61 19.48 3.69
C ARG A 94 3.64 17.95 3.64
N ALA A 95 4.52 17.37 2.81
CA ALA A 95 4.63 15.92 2.62
C ALA A 95 4.92 15.17 3.92
N ALA A 96 5.80 15.72 4.77
CA ALA A 96 6.22 15.08 6.01
C ALA A 96 5.05 14.86 6.97
N GLU A 97 4.28 15.90 7.24
CA GLU A 97 3.15 15.85 8.18
C GLU A 97 2.01 14.98 7.63
N PHE A 98 1.74 15.09 6.32
CA PHE A 98 0.75 14.24 5.64
C PHE A 98 1.09 12.75 5.79
N ASP A 99 2.33 12.37 5.49
CA ASP A 99 2.77 10.98 5.56
C ASP A 99 2.86 10.46 7.02
N GLU A 100 3.21 11.32 7.98
CA GLU A 100 3.22 10.95 9.40
C GLU A 100 1.80 10.67 9.93
N MET A 101 0.82 11.46 9.53
CA MET A 101 -0.59 11.22 9.87
C MET A 101 -1.09 9.92 9.22
N LEU A 102 -0.82 9.71 7.93
CA LEU A 102 -1.20 8.50 7.22
C LEU A 102 -0.54 7.25 7.84
N GLY A 103 0.76 7.30 8.11
CA GLY A 103 1.51 6.20 8.72
C GLY A 103 0.99 5.82 10.11
N ARG A 104 0.66 6.81 10.96
CA ARG A 104 0.04 6.54 12.27
C ARG A 104 -1.31 5.85 12.14
N SER A 105 -2.15 6.29 11.21
CA SER A 105 -3.48 5.72 10.95
C SER A 105 -3.42 4.31 10.35
N LEU A 106 -2.32 3.95 9.67
CA LEU A 106 -2.07 2.59 9.19
C LEU A 106 -1.52 1.68 10.31
N ALA A 107 -0.58 2.19 11.11
CA ALA A 107 0.04 1.44 12.20
C ALA A 107 -0.94 1.14 13.36
N THR A 108 -1.81 2.11 13.67
CA THR A 108 -2.94 1.96 14.57
C THR A 108 -4.21 2.20 13.74
N PRO A 109 -4.88 1.13 13.26
CA PRO A 109 -5.90 1.23 12.22
C PRO A 109 -7.02 2.19 12.61
N ASP A 110 -7.00 3.38 12.02
CA ASP A 110 -7.98 4.43 12.24
C ASP A 110 -8.80 4.61 10.96
N ALA A 111 -9.89 3.88 10.87
CA ALA A 111 -10.78 3.90 9.71
C ALA A 111 -11.39 5.29 9.46
N ASP A 112 -11.61 6.09 10.50
CA ASP A 112 -12.20 7.42 10.35
C ASP A 112 -11.16 8.41 9.79
N ALA A 113 -9.92 8.37 10.29
CA ALA A 113 -8.83 9.17 9.75
C ALA A 113 -8.49 8.78 8.29
N LEU A 114 -8.43 7.48 7.99
CA LEU A 114 -8.14 7.00 6.63
C LEU A 114 -9.28 7.31 5.65
N GLY A 115 -10.54 7.19 6.07
CA GLY A 115 -11.69 7.58 5.25
C GLY A 115 -11.79 9.09 5.02
N GLY A 116 -11.29 9.88 5.99
CA GLY A 116 -11.29 11.35 5.97
C GLY A 116 -10.05 12.01 5.36
N LEU A 117 -9.17 11.24 4.70
CA LEU A 117 -7.96 11.80 4.06
C LEU A 117 -8.31 12.95 3.09
N ASP A 118 -7.54 14.03 3.16
CA ASP A 118 -7.63 15.13 2.21
C ASP A 118 -7.08 14.68 0.84
N ARG A 119 -7.98 14.22 -0.03
CA ARG A 119 -7.65 13.72 -1.37
C ARG A 119 -7.14 14.84 -2.29
N ALA A 120 -7.50 16.09 -2.04
CA ALA A 120 -7.00 17.21 -2.82
C ALA A 120 -5.53 17.46 -2.50
N LEU A 121 -5.20 17.51 -1.19
CA LEU A 121 -3.80 17.59 -0.76
C LEU A 121 -3.00 16.37 -1.20
N ALA A 122 -3.56 15.16 -1.10
CA ALA A 122 -2.91 13.94 -1.57
C ALA A 122 -2.54 14.03 -3.06
N ALA A 123 -3.45 14.54 -3.90
CA ALA A 123 -3.19 14.76 -5.32
C ALA A 123 -2.08 15.81 -5.55
N GLU A 124 -2.04 16.90 -4.79
CA GLU A 124 -0.95 17.89 -4.85
C GLU A 124 0.41 17.28 -4.45
N LEU A 125 0.40 16.36 -3.47
CA LEU A 125 1.57 15.65 -2.96
C LEU A 125 1.95 14.41 -3.77
N TRP A 126 1.20 14.11 -4.84
CA TRP A 126 1.36 12.93 -5.69
C TRP A 126 1.30 11.61 -4.90
N ALA A 127 0.45 11.58 -3.87
CA ALA A 127 0.15 10.37 -3.11
C ALA A 127 -1.01 9.59 -3.76
N ASP A 128 -0.92 8.26 -3.74
CA ASP A 128 -2.01 7.37 -4.20
C ASP A 128 -2.78 6.85 -2.98
N VAL A 129 -3.69 7.67 -2.47
CA VAL A 129 -4.46 7.37 -1.25
C VAL A 129 -5.91 6.98 -1.52
N ASP A 130 -6.39 7.11 -2.75
CA ASP A 130 -7.78 6.82 -3.08
C ASP A 130 -8.17 5.38 -2.72
N PRO A 131 -7.37 4.35 -3.07
CA PRO A 131 -7.64 2.96 -2.67
C PRO A 131 -7.63 2.74 -1.16
N ILE A 132 -6.77 3.46 -0.43
CA ILE A 132 -6.70 3.42 1.03
C ILE A 132 -7.98 3.99 1.64
N ALA A 133 -8.37 5.20 1.20
CA ALA A 133 -9.50 5.92 1.75
C ALA A 133 -10.84 5.23 1.48
N VAL A 134 -11.05 4.67 0.27
CA VAL A 134 -12.29 3.92 -0.03
C VAL A 134 -12.37 2.57 0.69
N SER A 135 -11.24 2.05 1.16
CA SER A 135 -11.13 0.77 1.86
C SER A 135 -11.08 0.91 3.38
N ALA A 136 -11.17 2.14 3.91
CA ALA A 136 -10.93 2.42 5.32
C ALA A 136 -11.82 1.60 6.27
N ASP A 137 -13.08 1.35 5.90
CA ASP A 137 -14.00 0.54 6.70
C ASP A 137 -13.57 -0.92 6.85
N LEU A 138 -12.75 -1.46 5.93
CA LEU A 138 -12.15 -2.80 6.07
C LEU A 138 -11.20 -2.89 7.26
N LEU A 139 -10.70 -1.74 7.73
CA LEU A 139 -9.80 -1.64 8.87
C LEU A 139 -10.53 -1.38 10.19
N ARG A 140 -11.87 -1.48 10.23
CA ARG A 140 -12.61 -1.48 11.49
C ARG A 140 -12.57 -2.87 12.14
N GLY A 141 -12.28 -2.90 13.44
CA GLY A 141 -12.29 -4.15 14.23
C GLY A 141 -11.17 -5.13 13.88
N VAL A 142 -10.13 -4.66 13.19
CA VAL A 142 -8.88 -5.41 12.94
C VAL A 142 -7.77 -4.90 13.85
N ASP A 143 -6.78 -5.74 14.10
CA ASP A 143 -5.52 -5.37 14.73
C ASP A 143 -4.39 -5.43 13.70
N THR A 144 -3.40 -4.55 13.88
CA THR A 144 -2.16 -4.59 13.10
C THR A 144 -1.40 -5.85 13.44
N VAL A 145 -1.17 -6.67 12.41
CA VAL A 145 -0.33 -7.86 12.50
C VAL A 145 1.13 -7.47 12.32
N ALA A 146 1.43 -6.63 11.32
CA ALA A 146 2.75 -6.11 11.06
C ALA A 146 2.74 -4.87 10.16
N ILE A 147 3.76 -4.04 10.32
CA ILE A 147 4.23 -3.09 9.30
C ILE A 147 5.57 -3.63 8.80
N ASP A 148 5.53 -4.36 7.68
CA ASP A 148 6.67 -5.09 7.14
C ASP A 148 7.63 -4.17 6.35
N TYR A 149 7.17 -2.98 5.94
CA TYR A 149 7.99 -1.94 5.33
C TYR A 149 7.43 -0.55 5.67
N ASP A 150 8.32 0.39 6.01
CA ASP A 150 7.97 1.77 6.31
C ASP A 150 9.14 2.73 6.01
N ALA A 151 9.27 3.16 4.75
CA ALA A 151 10.37 4.03 4.35
C ALA A 151 9.98 4.89 3.13
N ASP A 152 10.82 5.90 2.85
CA ASP A 152 10.64 6.85 1.75
C ASP A 152 11.79 6.82 0.72
N PRO A 153 12.13 5.65 0.13
CA PRO A 153 13.21 5.55 -0.85
C PRO A 153 12.92 6.49 -2.03
N TYR A 154 13.97 7.15 -2.52
CA TYR A 154 13.88 8.14 -3.61
C TYR A 154 12.91 9.30 -3.30
N GLY A 155 12.55 9.52 -2.04
CA GLY A 155 11.61 10.56 -1.62
C GLY A 155 10.14 10.21 -1.91
N VAL A 156 9.79 8.92 -2.03
CA VAL A 156 8.41 8.45 -2.16
C VAL A 156 8.06 7.54 -0.99
N ARG A 157 7.00 7.87 -0.24
CA ARG A 157 6.63 7.13 0.97
C ARG A 157 5.88 5.84 0.65
N TYR A 158 6.43 4.72 1.10
CA TYR A 158 5.87 3.39 0.92
C TYR A 158 5.64 2.67 2.25
N TRP A 159 4.53 1.94 2.31
CA TRP A 159 4.21 1.01 3.38
C TRP A 159 3.90 -0.37 2.83
N VAL A 160 4.32 -1.40 3.57
CA VAL A 160 3.75 -2.74 3.47
C VAL A 160 3.19 -3.09 4.84
N ALA A 161 1.90 -3.39 4.91
CA ALA A 161 1.21 -3.59 6.18
C ALA A 161 0.19 -4.71 6.09
N ARG A 162 -0.07 -5.37 7.22
CA ARG A 162 -1.01 -6.48 7.35
C ARG A 162 -1.89 -6.31 8.58
N TRP A 163 -3.18 -6.58 8.41
CA TRP A 163 -4.18 -6.53 9.46
C TRP A 163 -5.09 -7.75 9.45
N ALA A 164 -5.44 -8.23 10.64
CA ALA A 164 -6.33 -9.36 10.82
C ALA A 164 -7.41 -9.03 11.85
N PRO A 165 -8.57 -9.71 11.82
CA PRO A 165 -9.62 -9.50 12.79
C PRO A 165 -9.09 -9.61 14.23
N ARG A 166 -9.55 -8.72 15.11
CA ARG A 166 -9.27 -8.80 16.54
C ARG A 166 -9.80 -10.14 17.07
N ALA A 167 -8.96 -10.85 17.81
CA ALA A 167 -9.31 -12.10 18.46
C ALA A 167 -10.34 -11.92 19.58
#